data_AF-A0A1S3L128-F1
#
_entry.id   AF-A0A1S3L128-F1
#
_cell.length_a   1.000
_cell.length_b   1.000
_cell.length_c   1.000
_cell.angle_alpha   90.00
_cell.angle_beta   90.00
_cell.angle_gamma   90.00
#
_symmetry.space_group_name_H-M   'P 1'
#
loop_
_entity.id
_entity.type
_entity.pdbx_description
1 polymer ?
#
loop_
_entity_poly.entity_id
_entity_poly.type
_entity_poly.pdbx_seq_one_letter_code
_entity_poly.pdbx_strand_id
1 'polypeptide(L)'
;MACQHVSACPTLRSSWRVALDAACRVSQPWKGSRLSYSGFAPMEPGHQDRRKDDSTILAEQTLHTPVMLKEVLRCLDIQPGEVVLDMTFGGGGHTKAILRASPEVTVVALDRDPTAFSLAQQLAKEHRYPDMPCAADVVNALDQQALASILTAYGEERHARKIASAMVEARSVYPITRTQQLASVVAGSFAASALYARKDRLQRPSHVATKTFQALRMFVNDELNELHAGLCTAQTMLKPGGRLCVLTFHSLEDRLVKRFLHGEDVGAPPRRSLCQRVQRWEEEEEEEKDGEKDSGHWVDLQRGVLMPQAEDVLKNPRGRSAKLRAAFKQ
;
A
#
# COMPACT_ATOMS: atom_id res chain seq x y z
N MET A 1 -10.54 -33.36 3.59
CA MET A 1 -9.99 -33.88 4.87
C MET A 1 -8.60 -33.29 5.14
N ALA A 2 -8.47 -31.96 5.23
CA ALA A 2 -7.20 -31.28 5.49
C ALA A 2 -7.36 -30.07 6.44
N CYS A 3 -8.36 -30.12 7.33
CA CYS A 3 -8.68 -29.03 8.28
C CYS A 3 -8.58 -29.44 9.75
N GLN A 4 -7.97 -30.58 10.10
CA GLN A 4 -7.99 -31.08 11.48
C GLN A 4 -6.64 -31.11 12.20
N HIS A 5 -5.57 -30.50 11.69
CA HIS A 5 -4.23 -30.60 12.30
C HIS A 5 -3.53 -29.25 12.60
N VAL A 6 -4.28 -28.17 12.82
CA VAL A 6 -3.71 -26.87 13.28
C VAL A 6 -4.19 -26.51 14.70
N SER A 7 -4.64 -27.51 15.48
CA SER A 7 -5.23 -27.30 16.81
C SER A 7 -4.29 -27.53 18.01
N ALA A 8 -2.99 -27.77 17.81
CA ALA A 8 -2.08 -28.05 18.91
C ALA A 8 -0.75 -27.29 18.84
N CYS A 9 -0.75 -26.00 19.18
CA CYS A 9 0.47 -25.28 19.57
C CYS A 9 0.20 -24.47 20.86
N PRO A 10 0.76 -24.85 22.03
CA PRO A 10 0.33 -24.31 23.33
C PRO A 10 0.86 -22.90 23.69
N THR A 11 1.56 -22.19 22.80
CA THR A 11 2.30 -20.96 23.18
C THR A 11 1.77 -19.65 22.56
N LEU A 12 0.60 -19.66 21.92
CA LEU A 12 -0.03 -18.43 21.43
C LEU A 12 -0.75 -17.67 22.56
N ARG A 13 -0.12 -16.57 23.00
CA ARG A 13 -0.67 -15.61 23.97
C ARG A 13 -2.04 -15.10 23.53
N SER A 14 -2.92 -14.91 24.52
CA SER A 14 -4.36 -14.64 24.46
C SER A 14 -4.83 -13.42 23.64
N SER A 15 -3.96 -12.61 23.06
CA SER A 15 -4.36 -11.42 22.29
C SER A 15 -4.73 -11.71 20.83
N TRP A 16 -4.33 -12.86 20.27
CA TRP A 16 -4.49 -13.15 18.83
C TRP A 16 -5.69 -14.06 18.49
N ARG A 17 -6.27 -14.76 19.47
CA ARG A 17 -7.44 -15.65 19.24
C ARG A 17 -8.72 -14.87 18.93
N VAL A 18 -8.90 -13.68 19.51
CA VAL A 18 -10.12 -12.88 19.33
C VAL A 18 -10.29 -12.37 17.90
N ALA A 19 -9.18 -12.07 17.21
CA ALA A 19 -9.20 -11.62 15.81
C ALA A 19 -9.44 -12.76 14.81
N LEU A 20 -8.97 -13.97 15.11
CA LEU A 20 -9.13 -15.15 14.24
C LEU A 20 -10.53 -15.79 14.37
N ASP A 21 -11.14 -15.78 15.56
CA ASP A 21 -12.47 -16.37 15.78
C ASP A 21 -13.61 -15.57 15.14
N ALA A 22 -13.40 -14.26 14.88
CA ALA A 22 -14.37 -13.43 14.17
C ALA A 22 -14.44 -13.74 12.66
N ALA A 23 -13.34 -14.20 12.07
CA ALA A 23 -13.23 -14.47 10.63
C ALA A 23 -13.79 -15.86 10.21
N CYS A 24 -13.90 -16.82 11.13
CA CYS A 24 -14.27 -18.20 10.79
C CYS A 24 -15.78 -18.49 10.73
N ARG A 25 -16.69 -17.55 11.08
CA ARG A 25 -18.14 -17.83 11.14
C ARG A 25 -18.92 -17.59 9.84
N VAL A 26 -18.28 -17.14 8.77
CA VAL A 26 -18.94 -16.86 7.49
C VAL A 26 -18.46 -17.85 6.42
N SER A 27 -18.89 -19.11 6.51
CA SER A 27 -18.66 -20.07 5.42
C SER A 27 -19.75 -21.14 5.39
N GLN A 28 -20.79 -20.88 4.59
CA GLN A 28 -21.71 -21.89 4.06
C GLN A 28 -21.76 -21.73 2.53
N PRO A 29 -21.62 -22.80 1.74
CA PRO A 29 -21.54 -22.71 0.28
C PRO A 29 -22.94 -22.66 -0.35
N TRP A 30 -23.20 -21.66 -1.21
CA TRP A 30 -24.46 -21.53 -1.93
C TRP A 30 -24.41 -22.20 -3.31
N LYS A 31 -25.48 -22.94 -3.66
CA LYS A 31 -25.65 -23.69 -4.91
C LYS A 31 -26.17 -22.77 -6.02
N GLY A 32 -25.49 -22.77 -7.16
CA GLY A 32 -25.84 -21.93 -8.31
C GLY A 32 -27.12 -22.36 -9.01
N SER A 33 -27.90 -21.36 -9.44
CA SER A 33 -28.97 -21.50 -10.43
C SER A 33 -28.72 -20.55 -11.59
N ARG A 34 -28.70 -21.14 -12.79
CA ARG A 34 -28.43 -20.50 -14.08
C ARG A 34 -29.75 -19.93 -14.62
N LEU A 35 -29.77 -18.63 -14.96
CA LEU A 35 -30.88 -18.00 -15.68
C LEU A 35 -30.33 -17.24 -16.89
N SER A 36 -30.79 -17.66 -18.06
CA SER A 36 -30.61 -17.02 -19.36
C SER A 36 -31.63 -15.90 -19.54
N TYR A 37 -31.23 -14.76 -20.11
CA TYR A 37 -32.19 -13.81 -20.68
C TYR A 37 -31.71 -13.25 -22.01
N SER A 38 -32.68 -13.21 -22.92
CA SER A 38 -32.66 -12.80 -24.32
C SER A 38 -33.15 -11.37 -24.50
N GLY A 39 -32.66 -10.68 -25.53
CA GLY A 39 -33.43 -9.62 -26.20
C GLY A 39 -32.70 -8.29 -26.39
N PHE A 40 -32.05 -8.14 -27.54
CA PHE A 40 -31.68 -6.85 -28.13
C PHE A 40 -32.89 -6.23 -28.85
N ALA A 41 -33.00 -4.90 -28.82
CA ALA A 41 -33.71 -4.12 -29.83
C ALA A 41 -32.89 -2.85 -30.16
N PRO A 42 -32.65 -2.52 -31.44
CA PRO A 42 -31.84 -1.38 -31.86
C PRO A 42 -32.70 -0.14 -32.15
N MET A 43 -32.11 1.05 -32.01
CA MET A 43 -32.68 2.29 -32.56
C MET A 43 -31.58 3.11 -33.27
N GLU A 44 -31.92 3.54 -34.47
CA GLU A 44 -31.09 4.07 -35.56
C GLU A 44 -30.98 5.63 -35.55
N PRO A 45 -30.15 6.23 -36.43
CA PRO A 45 -29.39 7.46 -36.14
C PRO A 45 -30.00 8.75 -36.71
N GLY A 46 -29.65 9.89 -36.10
CA GLY A 46 -30.13 11.20 -36.52
C GLY A 46 -29.10 12.33 -36.40
N HIS A 47 -28.53 12.69 -37.55
CA HIS A 47 -28.17 14.03 -38.03
C HIS A 47 -26.96 14.81 -37.47
N GLN A 48 -26.09 15.19 -38.42
CA GLN A 48 -24.91 16.04 -38.29
C GLN A 48 -25.31 17.51 -38.22
N ASP A 49 -24.63 18.29 -37.38
CA ASP A 49 -24.38 19.70 -37.67
C ASP A 49 -22.91 20.05 -37.35
N ARG A 50 -22.25 20.66 -38.34
CA ARG A 50 -20.87 21.12 -38.30
C ARG A 50 -20.91 22.64 -38.08
N ARG A 51 -20.43 23.15 -36.95
CA ARG A 51 -19.71 24.43 -36.92
C ARG A 51 -18.59 24.41 -35.88
N LYS A 52 -17.45 24.90 -36.36
CA LYS A 52 -16.17 25.12 -35.70
C LYS A 52 -16.34 25.94 -34.42
N ASP A 53 -15.61 25.56 -33.38
CA ASP A 53 -14.99 26.56 -32.51
C ASP A 53 -13.59 26.09 -32.11
N ASP A 54 -12.60 26.74 -32.71
CA ASP A 54 -11.18 26.74 -32.36
C ASP A 54 -11.03 27.44 -30.99
N SER A 55 -11.08 26.71 -29.87
CA SER A 55 -10.60 27.25 -28.57
C SER A 55 -10.65 26.25 -27.40
N THR A 56 -10.21 25.01 -27.58
CA THR A 56 -9.91 24.12 -26.42
C THR A 56 -8.69 23.23 -26.65
N ILE A 57 -7.71 23.72 -27.42
CA ILE A 57 -6.31 23.32 -27.24
C ILE A 57 -5.80 24.10 -26.04
N LEU A 58 -6.15 23.70 -24.81
CA LEU A 58 -5.57 24.21 -23.54
C LEU A 58 -6.18 23.48 -22.32
N ALA A 59 -6.18 22.14 -22.35
CA ALA A 59 -6.36 21.31 -21.16
C ALA A 59 -5.88 19.88 -21.46
N GLU A 60 -4.68 19.74 -22.02
CA GLU A 60 -4.00 18.46 -21.96
C GLU A 60 -3.66 18.25 -20.48
N GLN A 61 -4.53 17.50 -19.80
CA GLN A 61 -4.41 17.11 -18.40
C GLN A 61 -2.95 16.79 -18.12
N THR A 62 -2.36 17.44 -17.12
CA THR A 62 -1.00 17.16 -16.66
C THR A 62 -0.89 15.66 -16.38
N LEU A 63 -0.38 14.92 -17.37
CA LEU A 63 -0.15 13.49 -17.30
C LEU A 63 0.62 13.22 -16.02
N HIS A 64 0.05 12.40 -15.13
CA HIS A 64 0.69 12.05 -13.87
C HIS A 64 2.09 11.51 -14.14
N THR A 65 3.10 12.31 -13.81
CA THR A 65 4.50 11.90 -13.96
C THR A 65 4.77 10.74 -13.01
N PRO A 66 5.18 9.57 -13.51
CA PRO A 66 5.56 8.44 -12.65
C PRO A 66 6.77 8.80 -11.78
N VAL A 67 6.74 8.36 -10.53
CA VAL A 67 7.83 8.59 -9.56
C VAL A 67 9.02 7.71 -9.92
N MET A 68 10.24 8.28 -9.89
CA MET A 68 11.51 7.57 -10.14
C MET A 68 11.54 6.76 -11.45
N LEU A 69 10.93 7.27 -12.52
CA LEU A 69 10.74 6.53 -13.76
C LEU A 69 12.06 6.03 -14.36
N LYS A 70 13.07 6.91 -14.42
CA LYS A 70 14.37 6.59 -15.04
C LYS A 70 15.08 5.49 -14.26
N GLU A 71 15.04 5.57 -12.94
CA GLU A 71 15.64 4.60 -12.04
C GLU A 71 14.95 3.24 -12.14
N VAL A 72 13.61 3.23 -12.20
CA VAL A 72 12.83 1.99 -12.38
C VAL A 72 13.20 1.31 -13.70
N LEU A 73 13.21 2.03 -14.82
CA LEU A 73 13.56 1.46 -16.12
C LEU A 73 14.98 0.91 -16.14
N ARG A 74 15.94 1.64 -15.54
CA ARG A 74 17.33 1.20 -15.43
C ARG A 74 17.47 -0.05 -14.55
N CYS A 75 16.74 -0.13 -13.45
CA CYS A 75 16.79 -1.29 -12.56
C CYS A 75 16.16 -2.52 -13.21
N LEU A 76 15.05 -2.36 -13.94
CA LEU A 76 14.38 -3.46 -14.62
C LEU A 76 15.16 -3.96 -15.84
N ASP A 77 15.89 -3.09 -16.56
CA ASP A 77 16.76 -3.46 -17.70
C ASP A 77 16.07 -4.40 -18.70
N ILE A 78 14.85 -4.00 -19.07
CA ILE A 78 13.90 -4.80 -19.83
C ILE A 78 14.44 -5.06 -21.24
N GLN A 79 14.52 -6.32 -21.61
CA GLN A 79 14.95 -6.75 -22.94
C GLN A 79 13.74 -6.95 -23.88
N PRO A 80 13.93 -6.84 -25.21
CA PRO A 80 12.88 -7.18 -26.17
C PRO A 80 12.36 -8.61 -25.99
N GLY A 81 11.03 -8.79 -26.11
CA GLY A 81 10.36 -10.08 -25.97
C GLY A 81 10.18 -10.58 -24.53
N GLU A 82 10.62 -9.83 -23.52
CA GLU A 82 10.37 -10.18 -22.11
C GLU A 82 8.91 -9.95 -21.70
N VAL A 83 8.52 -10.58 -20.60
CA VAL A 83 7.22 -10.38 -19.96
C VAL A 83 7.43 -9.61 -18.66
N VAL A 84 6.75 -8.48 -18.52
CA VAL A 84 6.83 -7.61 -17.34
C VAL A 84 5.50 -7.64 -16.61
N LEU A 85 5.55 -7.82 -15.29
CA LEU A 85 4.39 -7.74 -14.41
C LEU A 85 4.38 -6.39 -13.70
N ASP A 86 3.41 -5.52 -14.02
CA ASP A 86 3.12 -4.31 -13.26
C ASP A 86 2.03 -4.64 -12.22
N MET A 87 2.42 -4.75 -10.95
CA MET A 87 1.50 -5.12 -9.86
C MET A 87 0.67 -3.94 -9.33
N THR A 88 0.93 -2.71 -9.81
CA THR A 88 0.32 -1.47 -9.30
C THR A 88 0.08 -0.49 -10.45
N PHE A 89 -0.69 -0.92 -11.45
CA PHE A 89 -0.88 -0.20 -12.71
C PHE A 89 -1.23 1.28 -12.53
N GLY A 90 -2.17 1.58 -11.64
CA GLY A 90 -2.69 2.90 -11.31
C GLY A 90 -3.18 3.64 -12.55
N GLY A 91 -2.48 4.75 -12.87
CA GLY A 91 -2.73 5.53 -14.09
C GLY A 91 -1.95 5.07 -15.33
N GLY A 92 -1.20 3.96 -15.23
CA GLY A 92 -0.41 3.35 -16.29
C GLY A 92 0.87 4.12 -16.66
N GLY A 93 1.37 5.01 -15.80
CA GLY A 93 2.53 5.85 -16.09
C GLY A 93 3.81 5.06 -16.35
N HIS A 94 4.14 4.10 -15.47
CA HIS A 94 5.30 3.21 -15.64
C HIS A 94 5.07 2.21 -16.79
N THR A 95 3.90 1.56 -16.85
CA THR A 95 3.53 0.66 -17.96
C THR A 95 3.69 1.33 -19.34
N LYS A 96 3.19 2.57 -19.52
CA LYS A 96 3.35 3.30 -20.79
C LYS A 96 4.81 3.57 -21.13
N ALA A 97 5.64 3.87 -20.14
CA ALA A 97 7.06 4.12 -20.37
C ALA A 97 7.82 2.84 -20.73
N ILE A 98 7.45 1.71 -20.12
CA ILE A 98 7.98 0.38 -20.45
C ILE A 98 7.69 0.02 -21.92
N LEU A 99 6.42 0.11 -22.32
CA LEU A 99 6.00 -0.18 -23.71
C LEU A 99 6.66 0.73 -24.74
N ARG A 100 6.93 2.00 -24.39
CA ARG A 100 7.66 2.94 -25.26
C ARG A 100 9.14 2.61 -25.37
N ALA A 101 9.75 2.13 -24.30
CA ALA A 101 11.17 1.77 -24.27
C ALA A 101 11.45 0.45 -25.00
N SER A 102 10.51 -0.51 -24.92
CA SER A 102 10.61 -1.81 -25.60
C SER A 102 9.23 -2.23 -26.15
N PRO A 103 8.91 -1.93 -27.42
CA PRO A 103 7.60 -2.24 -28.01
C PRO A 103 7.29 -3.74 -28.11
N GLU A 104 8.31 -4.59 -28.06
CA GLU A 104 8.20 -6.06 -28.17
C GLU A 104 7.94 -6.73 -26.81
N VAL A 105 7.92 -5.96 -25.72
CA VAL A 105 7.63 -6.46 -24.38
C VAL A 105 6.15 -6.78 -24.23
N THR A 106 5.84 -7.83 -23.48
CA THR A 106 4.47 -8.10 -23.03
C THR A 106 4.31 -7.60 -21.60
N VAL A 107 3.35 -6.69 -21.35
CA VAL A 107 3.05 -6.22 -19.98
C VAL A 107 1.77 -6.88 -19.48
N VAL A 108 1.84 -7.52 -18.32
CA VAL A 108 0.69 -7.94 -17.53
C VAL A 108 0.50 -6.91 -16.41
N ALA A 109 -0.64 -6.24 -16.38
CA ALA A 109 -0.92 -5.17 -15.43
C ALA A 109 -2.03 -5.59 -14.45
N LEU A 110 -1.80 -5.34 -13.16
CA LEU A 110 -2.74 -5.59 -12.06
C LEU A 110 -3.04 -4.29 -11.35
N ASP A 111 -4.31 -4.09 -10.97
CA ASP A 111 -4.72 -3.06 -10.03
C ASP A 111 -5.90 -3.54 -9.19
N ARG A 112 -5.98 -3.05 -7.95
CA ARG A 112 -7.13 -3.26 -7.07
C ARG A 112 -8.24 -2.26 -7.32
N ASP A 113 -7.92 -1.06 -7.82
CA ASP A 113 -8.87 0.02 -8.05
C ASP A 113 -9.78 -0.31 -9.25
N PRO A 114 -11.07 -0.61 -9.03
CA PRO A 114 -12.00 -0.92 -10.09
C PRO A 114 -12.57 0.35 -10.74
N THR A 115 -12.13 1.57 -10.42
CA THR A 115 -12.59 2.78 -11.12
C THR A 115 -11.97 2.97 -12.50
N ALA A 116 -11.02 2.11 -12.90
CA ALA A 116 -10.69 1.83 -14.31
C ALA A 116 -11.60 0.75 -14.96
N PHE A 117 -12.51 0.15 -14.20
CA PHE A 117 -13.47 -0.89 -14.60
C PHE A 117 -14.90 -0.32 -14.52
N SER A 118 -15.27 0.47 -15.54
CA SER A 118 -16.53 1.22 -15.66
C SER A 118 -17.83 0.42 -15.43
N LEU A 119 -17.78 -0.91 -15.42
CA LEU A 119 -18.90 -1.82 -15.12
C LEU A 119 -19.11 -2.11 -13.63
N ALA A 120 -18.09 -1.99 -12.76
CA ALA A 120 -18.22 -2.25 -11.32
C ALA A 120 -19.04 -1.16 -10.60
N GLN A 121 -19.10 0.03 -11.19
CA GLN A 121 -19.70 1.24 -10.61
C GLN A 121 -21.23 1.26 -10.67
N GLN A 122 -21.86 0.48 -11.56
CA GLN A 122 -23.33 0.37 -11.62
C GLN A 122 -23.86 -0.66 -10.61
N LEU A 123 -23.17 -1.79 -10.42
CA LEU A 123 -23.57 -2.84 -9.49
C LEU A 123 -23.27 -2.53 -8.01
N ALA A 124 -22.17 -1.81 -7.73
CA ALA A 124 -21.81 -1.41 -6.36
C ALA A 124 -22.78 -0.38 -5.72
N LYS A 125 -23.67 0.24 -6.53
CA LYS A 125 -24.75 1.11 -6.03
C LYS A 125 -25.97 0.34 -5.51
N GLU A 126 -26.16 -0.92 -5.93
CA GLU A 126 -27.30 -1.74 -5.50
C GLU A 126 -26.94 -2.70 -4.36
N HIS A 127 -25.71 -3.23 -4.33
CA HIS A 127 -25.21 -4.04 -3.21
C HIS A 127 -23.72 -3.78 -2.97
N ARG A 128 -23.41 -3.11 -1.84
CA ARG A 128 -22.04 -2.91 -1.38
C ARG A 128 -21.45 -4.27 -1.02
N TYR A 129 -20.24 -4.58 -1.50
CA TYR A 129 -19.50 -5.78 -1.08
C TYR A 129 -19.43 -5.82 0.45
N PRO A 130 -20.05 -6.82 1.11
CA PRO A 130 -20.31 -6.77 2.55
C PRO A 130 -19.06 -6.97 3.43
N ASP A 131 -17.92 -7.37 2.87
CA ASP A 131 -16.81 -7.90 3.69
C ASP A 131 -15.63 -6.94 3.90
N MET A 132 -15.51 -5.83 3.15
CA MET A 132 -14.38 -4.89 3.32
C MET A 132 -14.81 -3.64 4.10
N PRO A 133 -14.34 -3.44 5.35
CA PRO A 133 -14.74 -2.28 6.15
C PRO A 133 -14.11 -1.02 5.59
N CYS A 134 -14.90 0.04 5.40
CA CYS A 134 -14.35 1.33 5.01
C CYS A 134 -13.71 2.05 6.21
N ALA A 135 -12.95 3.12 5.94
CA ALA A 135 -12.36 3.91 7.01
C ALA A 135 -13.42 4.45 7.99
N ALA A 136 -14.61 4.81 7.51
CA ALA A 136 -15.70 5.25 8.39
C ALA A 136 -16.19 4.11 9.30
N ASP A 137 -16.25 2.87 8.80
CA ASP A 137 -16.65 1.71 9.61
C ASP A 137 -15.60 1.45 10.70
N VAL A 138 -14.32 1.47 10.35
CA VAL A 138 -13.21 1.29 11.29
C VAL A 138 -13.25 2.34 12.41
N VAL A 139 -13.36 3.63 12.06
CA VAL A 139 -13.34 4.70 13.07
C VAL A 139 -14.58 4.74 13.95
N ASN A 140 -15.74 4.25 13.46
CA ASN A 140 -16.98 4.26 14.23
C ASN A 140 -17.23 2.96 15.00
N ALA A 141 -16.67 1.82 14.57
CA ALA A 141 -16.94 0.51 15.20
C ALA A 141 -15.86 0.07 16.21
N LEU A 142 -14.57 0.30 15.93
CA LEU A 142 -13.49 -0.26 16.76
C LEU A 142 -13.39 0.42 18.13
N ASP A 143 -13.01 -0.31 19.17
CA ASP A 143 -12.77 0.28 20.49
C ASP A 143 -11.53 1.20 20.51
N GLN A 144 -11.37 1.94 21.60
CA GLN A 144 -10.25 2.87 21.78
C GLN A 144 -8.88 2.19 21.70
N GLN A 145 -8.76 0.97 22.24
CA GLN A 145 -7.50 0.25 22.33
C GLN A 145 -7.07 -0.28 20.95
N ALA A 146 -8.03 -0.80 20.18
CA ALA A 146 -7.84 -1.23 18.80
C ALA A 146 -7.45 -0.05 17.91
N LEU A 147 -8.16 1.09 18.01
CA LEU A 147 -7.79 2.31 17.30
C LEU A 147 -6.37 2.78 17.66
N ALA A 148 -6.03 2.84 18.95
CA ALA A 148 -4.70 3.23 19.38
C ALA A 148 -3.60 2.28 18.85
N SER A 149 -3.89 0.98 18.79
CA SER A 149 -2.99 -0.05 18.26
C SER A 149 -2.75 0.15 16.77
N ILE A 150 -3.80 0.40 15.99
CA ILE A 150 -3.72 0.71 14.55
C ILE A 150 -2.87 1.97 14.32
N LEU A 151 -3.17 3.06 15.03
CA LEU A 151 -2.44 4.33 14.88
C LEU A 151 -0.96 4.20 15.24
N THR A 152 -0.64 3.36 16.23
CA THR A 152 0.75 3.09 16.64
C THR A 152 1.47 2.22 15.60
N ALA A 153 0.84 1.10 15.21
CA ALA A 153 1.45 0.11 14.34
C ALA A 153 1.65 0.62 12.90
N TYR A 154 0.62 1.24 12.31
CA TYR A 154 0.63 1.65 10.91
C TYR A 154 0.98 3.13 10.71
N GLY A 155 0.65 3.99 11.68
CA GLY A 155 0.92 5.44 11.59
C GLY A 155 2.25 5.88 12.22
N GLU A 156 2.91 5.00 12.99
CA GLU A 156 4.03 5.36 13.87
C GLU A 156 3.71 6.64 14.69
N GLU A 157 2.47 6.73 15.22
CA GLU A 157 1.94 7.91 15.91
C GLU A 157 2.18 7.84 17.43
N ARG A 158 2.92 8.82 17.96
CA ARG A 158 3.28 8.86 19.39
C ARG A 158 2.10 9.17 20.30
N HIS A 159 1.14 9.96 19.81
CA HIS A 159 -0.04 10.35 20.57
C HIS A 159 -1.27 9.47 20.24
N ALA A 160 -1.04 8.23 19.77
CA ALA A 160 -2.09 7.33 19.30
C ALA A 160 -3.22 7.15 20.32
N ARG A 161 -2.89 6.93 21.59
CA ARG A 161 -3.89 6.78 22.68
C ARG A 161 -4.76 8.03 22.86
N LYS A 162 -4.15 9.22 22.78
CA LYS A 162 -4.86 10.50 22.90
C LYS A 162 -5.81 10.72 21.73
N ILE A 163 -5.32 10.49 20.51
CA ILE A 163 -6.12 10.61 19.29
C ILE A 163 -7.27 9.61 19.29
N ALA A 164 -7.01 8.35 19.64
CA ALA A 164 -8.06 7.33 19.73
C ALA A 164 -9.14 7.70 20.76
N SER A 165 -8.75 8.24 21.91
CA SER A 165 -9.69 8.76 22.92
C SER A 165 -10.60 9.84 22.32
N ALA A 166 -10.02 10.83 21.64
CA ALA A 166 -10.77 11.92 21.02
C ALA A 166 -11.70 11.44 19.89
N MET A 167 -11.30 10.41 19.13
CA MET A 167 -12.16 9.79 18.11
C MET A 167 -13.37 9.10 18.74
N VAL A 168 -13.17 8.35 19.83
CA VAL A 168 -14.26 7.67 20.56
C VAL A 168 -15.21 8.68 21.20
N GLU A 169 -14.67 9.75 21.78
CA GLU A 169 -15.47 10.85 22.33
C GLU A 169 -16.28 11.56 21.24
N ALA A 170 -15.65 11.95 20.14
CA ALA A 170 -16.32 12.64 19.04
C ALA A 170 -17.47 11.81 18.43
N ARG A 171 -17.23 10.50 18.19
CA ARG A 171 -18.26 9.63 17.62
C ARG A 171 -19.42 9.32 18.57
N SER A 172 -19.22 9.50 19.89
CA SER A 172 -20.29 9.33 20.89
C SER A 172 -21.38 10.40 20.74
N VAL A 173 -21.04 11.56 20.18
CA VAL A 173 -21.97 12.64 19.87
C VAL A 173 -22.58 12.46 18.48
N TYR A 174 -21.74 12.36 17.45
CA TYR A 174 -22.17 12.11 16.07
C TYR A 174 -21.18 11.21 15.32
N PRO A 175 -21.64 10.24 14.50
CA PRO A 175 -20.76 9.40 13.70
C PRO A 175 -19.82 10.20 12.79
N ILE A 176 -18.56 9.79 12.72
CA ILE A 176 -17.54 10.41 11.87
C ILE A 176 -17.73 9.88 10.45
N THR A 177 -18.15 10.73 9.53
CA THR A 177 -18.47 10.33 8.13
C THR A 177 -17.58 10.99 7.08
N ARG A 178 -16.96 12.14 7.42
CA ARG A 178 -16.15 12.92 6.49
C ARG A 178 -14.70 13.03 6.95
N THR A 179 -13.79 13.08 5.98
CA THR A 179 -12.34 13.24 6.21
C THR A 179 -12.03 14.53 6.97
N GLN A 180 -12.69 15.64 6.64
CA GLN A 180 -12.52 16.91 7.35
C GLN A 180 -12.91 16.80 8.84
N GLN A 181 -13.99 16.10 9.16
CA GLN A 181 -14.41 15.89 10.56
C GLN A 181 -13.32 15.14 11.34
N LEU A 182 -12.82 14.04 10.77
CA LEU A 182 -11.73 13.28 11.39
C LEU A 182 -10.48 14.14 11.57
N ALA A 183 -10.10 14.93 10.55
CA ALA A 183 -8.96 15.84 10.64
C ALA A 183 -9.11 16.86 11.77
N SER A 184 -10.31 17.44 11.94
CA SER A 184 -10.64 18.38 13.01
C SER A 184 -10.60 17.72 14.39
N VAL A 185 -11.10 16.49 14.55
CA VAL A 185 -11.01 15.74 15.82
C VAL A 185 -9.56 15.47 16.20
N VAL A 186 -8.74 15.04 15.24
CA VAL A 186 -7.31 14.84 15.47
C VAL A 186 -6.64 16.17 15.84
N ALA A 187 -6.94 17.26 15.12
CA ALA A 187 -6.40 18.59 15.40
C ALA A 187 -6.77 19.10 16.80
N GLY A 188 -8.03 18.92 17.22
CA GLY A 188 -8.50 19.30 18.56
C GLY A 188 -7.82 18.56 19.70
N SER A 189 -7.16 17.43 19.42
CA SER A 189 -6.35 16.70 20.41
C SER A 189 -5.01 17.39 20.73
N PHE A 190 -4.62 18.43 20.00
CA PHE A 190 -3.33 19.11 20.15
C PHE A 190 -3.50 20.59 20.48
N ALA A 191 -2.53 21.18 21.16
CA ALA A 191 -2.48 22.62 21.34
C ALA A 191 -2.32 23.31 19.98
N ALA A 192 -2.88 24.51 19.82
CA ALA A 192 -2.81 25.27 18.56
C ALA A 192 -1.37 25.47 18.06
N SER A 193 -0.41 25.64 18.98
CA SER A 193 1.02 25.74 18.68
C SER A 193 1.62 24.46 18.07
N ALA A 194 1.04 23.29 18.35
CA ALA A 194 1.51 22.01 17.85
C ALA A 194 0.93 21.62 16.48
N LEU A 195 -0.10 22.32 15.99
CA LEU A 195 -0.78 22.02 14.72
C LEU A 195 0.14 22.15 13.50
N TYR A 196 1.04 23.14 13.53
CA TYR A 196 2.00 23.42 12.45
C TYR A 196 3.46 23.13 12.87
N ALA A 197 3.68 22.69 14.11
CA ALA A 197 5.01 22.37 14.60
C ALA A 197 5.55 21.04 14.03
N ARG A 198 4.65 20.15 13.57
CA ARG A 198 5.08 18.90 12.95
C ARG A 198 5.75 19.19 11.63
N LYS A 199 6.99 18.77 11.52
CA LYS A 199 7.76 18.83 10.28
C LYS A 199 7.85 17.45 9.64
N ASP A 200 7.71 17.39 8.32
CA ASP A 200 8.08 16.21 7.56
C ASP A 200 9.60 16.03 7.51
N ARG A 201 10.09 14.97 6.86
CA ARG A 201 11.53 14.69 6.71
C ARG A 201 12.31 15.81 6.00
N LEU A 202 11.63 16.66 5.23
CA LEU A 202 12.17 17.82 4.52
C LEU A 202 11.98 19.12 5.32
N GLN A 203 11.70 19.01 6.62
CA GLN A 203 11.51 20.14 7.53
C GLN A 203 10.30 21.03 7.20
N ARG A 204 9.35 20.56 6.37
CA ARG A 204 8.16 21.31 5.98
C ARG A 204 6.99 21.04 6.93
N PRO A 205 6.08 22.00 7.14
CA PRO A 205 4.89 21.77 7.95
C PRO A 205 4.07 20.58 7.42
N SER A 206 3.73 19.65 8.30
CA SER A 206 2.88 18.49 8.01
C SER A 206 1.67 18.54 8.92
N HIS A 207 0.50 18.33 8.34
CA HIS A 207 -0.73 18.33 9.12
C HIS A 207 -0.70 17.22 10.17
N VAL A 208 -1.18 17.50 11.39
CA VAL A 208 -1.17 16.54 12.50
C VAL A 208 -1.88 15.24 12.19
N ALA A 209 -2.95 15.29 11.38
CA ALA A 209 -3.71 14.12 10.97
C ALA A 209 -3.03 13.22 9.92
N THR A 210 -1.92 13.64 9.30
CA THR A 210 -1.29 12.89 8.20
C THR A 210 -0.99 11.44 8.56
N LYS A 211 -0.44 11.20 9.76
CA LYS A 211 -0.14 9.85 10.27
C LYS A 211 -1.39 9.03 10.57
N THR A 212 -2.45 9.68 11.05
CA THR A 212 -3.76 9.05 11.28
C THR A 212 -4.37 8.56 9.98
N PHE A 213 -4.39 9.40 8.95
CA PHE A 213 -4.89 9.01 7.64
C PHE A 213 -4.05 7.91 7.00
N GLN A 214 -2.72 7.99 7.11
CA GLN A 214 -1.82 6.92 6.68
C GLN A 214 -2.16 5.60 7.37
N ALA A 215 -2.29 5.61 8.70
CA ALA A 215 -2.58 4.40 9.47
C ALA A 215 -3.90 3.75 9.05
N LEU A 216 -4.96 4.55 8.92
CA LEU A 216 -6.28 4.05 8.52
C LEU A 216 -6.27 3.53 7.09
N ARG A 217 -5.58 4.22 6.16
CA ARG A 217 -5.43 3.77 4.78
C ARG A 217 -4.73 2.41 4.71
N MET A 218 -3.59 2.31 5.39
CA MET A 218 -2.81 1.07 5.47
C MET A 218 -3.60 -0.09 6.05
N PHE A 219 -4.38 0.17 7.10
CA PHE A 219 -5.19 -0.85 7.77
C PHE A 219 -6.39 -1.28 6.92
N VAL A 220 -7.17 -0.33 6.40
CA VAL A 220 -8.38 -0.62 5.61
C VAL A 220 -8.07 -1.42 4.35
N ASN A 221 -6.98 -1.06 3.66
CA ASN A 221 -6.60 -1.72 2.42
C ASN A 221 -5.69 -2.94 2.64
N ASP A 222 -5.39 -3.28 3.89
CA ASP A 222 -4.45 -4.33 4.27
C ASP A 222 -3.08 -4.23 3.56
N GLU A 223 -2.57 -3.00 3.39
CA GLU A 223 -1.50 -2.69 2.43
C GLU A 223 -0.22 -3.49 2.66
N LEU A 224 0.15 -3.74 3.92
CA LEU A 224 1.38 -4.47 4.25
C LEU A 224 1.28 -5.97 3.94
N ASN A 225 0.13 -6.59 4.21
CA ASN A 225 -0.07 -8.00 3.93
C ASN A 225 -0.17 -8.24 2.42
N GLU A 226 -0.82 -7.34 1.69
CA GLU A 226 -0.88 -7.38 0.23
C GLU A 226 0.48 -7.20 -0.41
N LEU A 227 1.29 -6.25 0.08
CA LEU A 227 2.66 -6.11 -0.36
C LEU A 227 3.44 -7.41 -0.12
N HIS A 228 3.30 -8.02 1.06
CA HIS A 228 3.96 -9.28 1.37
C HIS A 228 3.52 -10.42 0.44
N ALA A 229 2.21 -10.57 0.22
CA ALA A 229 1.66 -11.55 -0.72
C ALA A 229 2.17 -11.31 -2.16
N GLY A 230 2.27 -10.05 -2.57
CA GLY A 230 2.82 -9.66 -3.87
C GLY A 230 4.30 -10.03 -4.00
N LEU A 231 5.10 -9.79 -2.97
CA LEU A 231 6.51 -10.19 -2.92
C LEU A 231 6.69 -11.72 -2.98
N CYS A 232 5.91 -12.49 -2.22
CA CYS A 232 5.91 -13.95 -2.29
C CYS A 232 5.51 -14.46 -3.69
N THR A 233 4.53 -13.82 -4.31
CA THR A 233 4.10 -14.14 -5.68
C THR A 233 5.22 -13.85 -6.68
N ALA A 234 5.87 -12.70 -6.57
CA ALA A 234 7.00 -12.33 -7.42
C ALA A 234 8.15 -13.33 -7.28
N GLN A 235 8.49 -13.74 -6.05
CA GLN A 235 9.51 -14.77 -5.82
C GLN A 235 9.16 -16.10 -6.49
N THR A 236 7.88 -16.47 -6.53
CA THR A 236 7.44 -17.72 -7.15
C THR A 236 7.44 -17.62 -8.68
N MET A 237 6.98 -16.50 -9.23
CA MET A 237 6.72 -16.31 -10.67
C MET A 237 7.94 -15.87 -11.47
N LEU A 238 8.90 -15.15 -10.86
CA LEU A 238 10.10 -14.71 -11.55
C LEU A 238 10.98 -15.91 -11.92
N LYS A 239 11.53 -15.89 -13.13
CA LYS A 239 12.56 -16.84 -13.57
C LYS A 239 13.89 -16.51 -12.86
N PRO A 240 14.82 -17.46 -12.73
CA PRO A 240 16.21 -17.15 -12.38
C PRO A 240 16.76 -16.05 -13.30
N GLY A 241 17.46 -15.07 -12.73
CA GLY A 241 17.90 -13.83 -13.39
C GLY A 241 16.81 -12.75 -13.56
N GLY A 242 15.55 -13.07 -13.25
CA GLY A 242 14.43 -12.12 -13.32
C GLY A 242 14.58 -11.01 -12.28
N ARG A 243 14.18 -9.78 -12.64
CA ARG A 243 14.39 -8.59 -11.82
C ARG A 243 13.10 -8.17 -11.10
N LEU A 244 13.22 -7.89 -9.82
CA LEU A 244 12.19 -7.32 -8.97
C LEU A 244 12.55 -5.86 -8.67
N CYS A 245 11.59 -4.96 -8.89
CA CYS A 245 11.74 -3.54 -8.62
C CYS A 245 10.56 -3.07 -7.76
N VAL A 246 10.83 -2.55 -6.56
CA VAL A 246 9.79 -2.17 -5.59
C VAL A 246 9.98 -0.71 -5.17
N LEU A 247 8.96 0.11 -5.43
CA LEU A 247 8.86 1.48 -4.96
C LEU A 247 8.02 1.54 -3.69
N THR A 248 8.59 2.07 -2.61
CA THR A 248 7.92 2.25 -1.32
C THR A 248 7.86 3.72 -0.96
N PHE A 249 6.82 4.15 -0.24
CA PHE A 249 6.59 5.55 0.11
C PHE A 249 6.60 5.80 1.61
N HIS A 250 6.53 4.75 2.43
CA HIS A 250 6.64 4.87 3.87
C HIS A 250 7.61 3.86 4.50
N SER A 251 7.99 4.14 5.74
CA SER A 251 8.99 3.39 6.51
C SER A 251 8.63 1.92 6.70
N LEU A 252 7.34 1.61 6.91
CA LEU A 252 6.88 0.24 7.15
C LEU A 252 6.99 -0.66 5.91
N GLU A 253 6.55 -0.19 4.74
CA GLU A 253 6.74 -0.85 3.43
C GLU A 253 8.23 -1.11 3.19
N ASP A 254 9.06 -0.07 3.26
CA ASP A 254 10.51 -0.16 2.99
C ASP A 254 11.19 -1.17 3.93
N ARG A 255 10.79 -1.20 5.20
CA ARG A 255 11.28 -2.17 6.17
C ARG A 255 10.86 -3.59 5.79
N LEU A 256 9.61 -3.80 5.39
CA LEU A 256 9.10 -5.10 4.96
C LEU A 256 9.85 -5.61 3.73
N VAL A 257 9.98 -4.78 2.69
CA VAL A 257 10.73 -5.12 1.46
C VAL A 257 12.18 -5.44 1.78
N LYS A 258 12.85 -4.61 2.60
CA LYS A 258 14.24 -4.84 2.98
C LYS A 258 14.42 -6.20 3.66
N ARG A 259 13.56 -6.53 4.62
CA ARG A 259 13.62 -7.79 5.36
C ARG A 259 13.35 -8.98 4.46
N PHE A 260 12.37 -8.85 3.56
CA PHE A 260 12.06 -9.87 2.56
C PHE A 260 13.26 -10.17 1.64
N LEU A 261 13.91 -9.14 1.10
CA LEU A 261 15.08 -9.30 0.23
C LEU A 261 16.30 -9.88 0.96
N HIS A 262 16.40 -9.71 2.28
CA HIS A 262 17.44 -10.35 3.10
C HIS A 262 17.04 -11.75 3.62
N GLY A 263 15.87 -12.28 3.23
CA GLY A 263 15.41 -13.58 3.68
C GLY A 263 15.08 -13.65 5.18
N GLU A 264 14.85 -12.50 5.82
CA GLU A 264 14.44 -12.45 7.23
C GLU A 264 12.97 -12.85 7.38
N ASP A 265 12.62 -13.49 8.51
CA ASP A 265 11.23 -13.75 8.87
C ASP A 265 10.45 -12.42 9.01
N VAL A 266 9.59 -12.13 8.04
CA VAL A 266 8.79 -10.91 7.97
C VAL A 266 7.84 -10.77 9.18
N GLY A 267 7.43 -11.90 9.77
CA GLY A 267 6.57 -11.95 10.96
C GLY A 267 7.31 -11.72 12.28
N ALA A 268 8.63 -11.82 12.30
CA ALA A 268 9.40 -11.56 13.50
C ALA A 268 9.34 -10.07 13.89
N PRO A 269 9.24 -9.74 15.19
CA PRO A 269 9.16 -8.35 15.64
C PRO A 269 10.38 -7.53 15.18
N PRO A 270 10.22 -6.21 14.94
CA PRO A 270 11.34 -5.35 14.57
C PRO A 270 12.47 -5.51 15.59
N ARG A 271 13.72 -5.58 15.11
CA ARG A 271 14.89 -5.55 16.01
C ARG A 271 14.74 -4.36 16.97
N ARG A 272 14.80 -4.67 18.26
CA ARG A 272 14.58 -3.77 19.39
C ARG A 272 15.45 -2.51 19.30
N SER A 273 14.95 -1.39 19.85
CA SER A 273 15.65 -0.09 19.85
C SER A 273 17.02 -0.14 20.54
N LEU A 274 17.93 0.77 20.15
CA LEU A 274 19.28 0.97 20.70
C LEU A 274 19.40 0.85 22.23
N CYS A 275 18.41 1.30 23.00
CA CYS A 275 18.42 1.21 24.47
C CYS A 275 18.42 -0.24 25.00
N GLN A 276 17.88 -1.20 24.25
CA GLN A 276 17.92 -2.63 24.60
C GLN A 276 19.17 -3.36 24.08
N ARG A 277 20.01 -2.70 23.27
CA ARG A 277 21.33 -3.21 22.83
C ARG A 277 22.43 -2.98 23.88
N VAL A 278 22.29 -1.95 24.73
CA VAL A 278 23.32 -1.54 25.71
C VAL A 278 23.61 -2.61 26.78
N GLN A 279 22.73 -3.59 26.99
CA GLN A 279 22.96 -4.66 27.96
C GLN A 279 23.81 -5.84 27.44
N ARG A 280 24.22 -5.84 26.16
CA ARG A 280 25.04 -6.92 25.57
C ARG A 280 26.32 -6.40 24.90
N TRP A 281 26.82 -5.26 25.39
CA TRP A 281 27.85 -4.45 24.75
C TRP A 281 29.28 -4.99 24.79
N GLU A 282 29.51 -6.27 25.09
CA GLU A 282 30.88 -6.81 25.07
C GLU A 282 31.12 -7.95 24.06
N GLU A 283 30.15 -8.31 23.20
CA GLU A 283 30.38 -9.35 22.18
C GLU A 283 29.92 -9.01 20.74
N GLU A 284 29.21 -7.89 20.52
CA GLU A 284 28.59 -7.58 19.20
C GLU A 284 29.16 -6.34 18.49
N GLU A 285 30.34 -5.82 18.86
CA GLU A 285 31.01 -4.73 18.11
C GLU A 285 31.77 -5.19 16.86
N GLU A 286 31.89 -6.49 16.60
CA GLU A 286 32.55 -7.01 15.39
C GLU A 286 31.59 -7.32 14.21
N GLU A 287 30.25 -7.29 14.37
CA GLU A 287 29.30 -7.60 13.28
C GLU A 287 28.78 -6.38 12.47
N GLU A 288 29.49 -5.25 12.46
CA GLU A 288 29.27 -4.18 11.46
C GLU A 288 30.31 -4.21 10.31
N LYS A 289 31.07 -5.32 10.22
CA LYS A 289 31.82 -5.72 9.04
C LYS A 289 31.41 -7.14 8.63
N ASP A 290 31.32 -7.31 7.31
CA ASP A 290 31.18 -8.57 6.58
C ASP A 290 29.84 -9.31 6.61
N GLY A 291 29.42 -9.69 5.41
CA GLY A 291 28.27 -10.56 5.18
C GLY A 291 27.41 -10.05 4.04
N GLU A 292 27.87 -10.30 2.83
CA GLU A 292 27.06 -10.67 1.68
C GLU A 292 26.07 -11.78 2.14
N LYS A 293 25.00 -11.38 2.85
CA LYS A 293 23.92 -12.28 3.23
C LYS A 293 23.02 -12.36 2.02
N ASP A 294 23.50 -13.13 1.05
CA ASP A 294 22.67 -13.80 0.06
C ASP A 294 21.55 -14.46 0.84
N SER A 295 20.37 -13.85 0.82
CA SER A 295 19.19 -14.69 0.90
C SER A 295 19.32 -15.60 -0.32
N GLY A 296 19.28 -16.93 -0.15
CA GLY A 296 19.55 -17.87 -1.25
C GLY A 296 18.57 -17.81 -2.44
N HIS A 297 17.81 -16.72 -2.56
CA HIS A 297 16.85 -16.43 -3.60
C HIS A 297 17.03 -15.03 -4.23
N TRP A 298 17.67 -14.05 -3.57
CA TRP A 298 17.76 -12.67 -4.06
C TRP A 298 19.15 -12.07 -3.91
N VAL A 299 19.59 -11.39 -4.97
CA VAL A 299 20.80 -10.55 -4.99
C VAL A 299 20.40 -9.10 -5.25
N ASP A 300 20.81 -8.20 -4.37
CA ASP A 300 20.56 -6.77 -4.54
C ASP A 300 21.30 -6.23 -5.79
N LEU A 301 20.57 -5.51 -6.67
CA LEU A 301 21.13 -4.94 -7.89
C LEU A 301 22.11 -3.78 -7.63
N GLN A 302 22.01 -3.15 -6.46
CA GLN A 302 22.89 -2.06 -6.06
C GLN A 302 22.97 -1.95 -4.53
N ARG A 303 24.09 -1.43 -4.05
CA ARG A 303 24.29 -1.18 -2.61
C ARG A 303 23.39 -0.03 -2.15
N GLY A 304 22.44 -0.35 -1.28
CA GLY A 304 21.58 0.63 -0.63
C GLY A 304 20.28 0.95 -1.39
N VAL A 305 19.50 1.87 -0.83
CA VAL A 305 18.19 2.28 -1.36
C VAL A 305 18.34 3.51 -2.23
N LEU A 306 17.75 3.50 -3.43
CA LEU A 306 17.71 4.71 -4.26
C LEU A 306 16.61 5.65 -3.79
N MET A 307 16.93 6.94 -3.77
CA MET A 307 16.00 8.03 -3.47
C MET A 307 15.99 9.03 -4.62
N PRO A 308 14.86 9.71 -4.88
CA PRO A 308 14.79 10.71 -5.93
C PRO A 308 15.66 11.93 -5.60
N GLN A 309 16.15 12.59 -6.66
CA GLN A 309 16.91 13.83 -6.52
C GLN A 309 16.00 14.98 -6.05
N ALA A 310 16.59 15.98 -5.39
CA ALA A 310 15.83 17.12 -4.87
C ALA A 310 15.04 17.85 -5.97
N GLU A 311 15.59 17.97 -7.17
CA GLU A 311 14.94 18.57 -8.34
C GLU A 311 13.70 17.78 -8.80
N ASP A 312 13.79 16.44 -8.78
CA ASP A 312 12.66 15.58 -9.16
C ASP A 312 11.55 15.64 -8.13
N VAL A 313 11.89 15.79 -6.84
CA VAL A 313 10.91 15.99 -5.76
C VAL A 313 10.19 17.33 -5.87
N LEU A 314 10.86 18.38 -6.34
CA LEU A 314 10.23 19.68 -6.61
C LEU A 314 9.22 19.58 -7.76
N LYS A 315 9.57 18.87 -8.83
CA LYS A 315 8.69 18.63 -9.98
C LYS A 315 7.53 17.68 -9.66
N ASN A 316 7.79 16.66 -8.85
CA ASN A 316 6.79 15.67 -8.44
C ASN A 316 6.83 15.46 -6.92
N PRO A 317 6.04 16.22 -6.15
CA PRO A 317 5.99 16.10 -4.69
C PRO A 317 5.59 14.71 -4.18
N ARG A 318 4.95 13.87 -5.01
CA ARG A 318 4.60 12.47 -4.65
C ARG A 318 5.86 11.62 -4.43
N GLY A 319 6.97 11.97 -5.09
CA GLY A 319 8.24 11.26 -4.95
C GLY A 319 8.98 11.54 -3.64
N ARG A 320 8.56 12.52 -2.82
CA ARG A 320 9.34 13.00 -1.66
C ARG A 320 9.80 11.94 -0.65
N SER A 321 9.09 10.83 -0.55
CA SER A 321 9.37 9.74 0.39
C SER A 321 9.57 8.42 -0.34
N ALA A 322 9.69 8.47 -1.66
CA ALA A 322 9.92 7.32 -2.50
C ALA A 322 11.30 6.73 -2.23
N LYS A 323 11.31 5.42 -2.14
CA LYS A 323 12.48 4.59 -1.93
C LYS A 323 12.38 3.41 -2.87
N LEU A 324 13.38 3.27 -3.73
CA LEU A 324 13.44 2.20 -4.71
C LEU A 324 14.45 1.14 -4.26
N ARG A 325 13.97 -0.09 -4.16
CA ARG A 325 14.79 -1.30 -3.98
C ARG A 325 14.65 -2.18 -5.21
N ALA A 326 15.76 -2.74 -5.65
CA ALA A 326 15.79 -3.62 -6.80
C ALA A 326 16.75 -4.78 -6.57
N ALA A 327 16.32 -5.98 -6.94
CA ALA A 327 17.07 -7.22 -6.77
C ALA A 327 16.80 -8.14 -7.97
N PHE A 328 17.70 -9.07 -8.25
CA PHE A 328 17.43 -10.17 -9.18
C PHE A 328 17.31 -11.50 -8.44
N LYS A 329 16.48 -12.39 -8.97
CA LYS A 329 16.27 -13.73 -8.44
C LYS A 329 17.45 -14.62 -8.85
N GLN A 330 18.03 -15.34 -7.89
CA GLN A 330 19.09 -16.33 -8.16
C GLN A 330 18.58 -17.53 -8.95
#